data_AF-A0A7C2ANW6-F1
#
_entry.id   AF-A0A7C2ANW6-F1
#
_cell.length_a   1.000
_cell.length_b   1.000
_cell.length_c   1.000
_cell.angle_alpha   90.00
_cell.angle_beta   90.00
_cell.angle_gamma   90.00
#
_symmetry.space_group_name_H-M   'P 1'
#
loop_
_entity.id
_entity.type
_entity.pdbx_description
1 polymer ?
#
loop_
_entity_poly.entity_id
_entity_poly.type
_entity_poly.pdbx_seq_one_letter_code
_entity_poly.pdbx_strand_id
1 'polypeptide(L)'
;MACQEGVSGQELDVMVISLKYKEGIIKEKRLEKDPEIFRIKSEVFDHSTLMTIYNLQNRGYLDSVESIVSTGKEANIFYGLRKKRGVAIKIFRTATSSFRNIREYILSDPRFKGITCNRRKLTYAWAKREFKNLMRVYKKVKVPKPITVENNVLLMQFLGRKGVPYPRMKDIGPKDPEKDFEEIIDRIKTMYDIGIVHSDLSEYNILVNKEMYFIDFSQGTVLEDPNALNFLERDIKNIIRYFSDYIETPEFEEIYKKILR
;
A
#
# COMPACT_ATOMS: atom_id res chain seq x y z
N MET A 1 10.84 -0.90 55.76
CA MET A 1 9.54 -1.40 55.28
C MET A 1 9.31 -0.86 53.89
N ALA A 2 8.82 -1.73 53.01
CA ALA A 2 8.74 -1.58 51.57
C ALA A 2 7.67 -0.59 51.10
N CYS A 3 7.89 -0.03 49.91
CA CYS A 3 6.83 0.30 48.96
C CYS A 3 7.23 -0.28 47.59
N GLN A 4 6.33 -1.10 47.05
CA GLN A 4 6.36 -1.69 45.70
C GLN A 4 5.66 -0.75 44.69
N GLU A 5 5.71 -1.20 43.43
CA GLU A 5 5.11 -0.69 42.17
C GLU A 5 6.05 0.26 41.40
N GLY A 6 6.54 -0.01 40.18
CA GLY A 6 6.21 -1.03 39.18
C GLY A 6 5.87 -0.36 37.84
N VAL A 7 6.85 -0.20 36.94
CA VAL A 7 6.64 -0.15 35.48
C VAL A 7 7.92 -0.63 34.80
N SER A 8 7.92 -1.86 34.29
CA SER A 8 8.93 -2.36 33.35
C SER A 8 8.22 -2.85 32.10
N GLY A 9 8.39 -2.14 30.99
CA GLY A 9 7.74 -2.47 29.74
C GLY A 9 8.36 -1.76 28.55
N GLN A 10 8.63 -2.56 27.50
CA GLN A 10 8.57 -2.18 26.08
C GLN A 10 9.83 -1.67 25.33
N GLU A 11 11.04 -1.66 25.90
CA GLU A 11 12.24 -1.24 25.12
C GLU A 11 13.09 -2.38 24.51
N LEU A 12 12.67 -3.64 24.59
CA LEU A 12 13.54 -4.79 24.28
C LEU A 12 13.17 -5.68 23.07
N ASP A 13 12.09 -5.39 22.33
CA ASP A 13 11.64 -6.29 21.23
C ASP A 13 12.19 -5.95 19.83
N VAL A 14 12.81 -4.79 19.65
CA VAL A 14 13.26 -4.30 18.32
C VAL A 14 14.64 -4.84 17.91
N MET A 15 15.50 -5.17 18.88
CA MET A 15 16.88 -5.60 18.63
C MET A 15 16.98 -6.97 17.94
N VAL A 16 15.87 -7.73 17.96
CA VAL A 16 15.81 -9.15 17.66
C VAL A 16 15.89 -9.45 16.15
N ILE A 17 15.55 -8.53 15.25
CA ILE A 17 15.69 -8.78 13.80
C ILE A 17 17.10 -8.45 13.30
N SER A 18 17.75 -7.42 13.85
CA SER A 18 19.05 -6.94 13.36
C SER A 18 20.23 -7.86 13.65
N LEU A 19 20.18 -8.66 14.72
CA LEU A 19 21.24 -9.60 15.11
C LEU A 19 21.05 -11.03 14.57
N LYS A 20 19.86 -11.38 14.06
CA LYS A 20 19.46 -12.78 13.78
C LYS A 20 19.93 -13.38 12.45
N TYR A 21 20.49 -12.59 11.54
CA TYR A 21 20.94 -13.11 10.24
C TYR A 21 22.46 -13.36 10.17
N LYS A 22 23.25 -12.85 11.12
CA LYS A 22 24.71 -13.03 11.11
C LYS A 22 25.16 -14.43 11.58
N GLU A 23 24.31 -15.18 12.26
CA GLU A 23 24.62 -16.54 12.70
C GLU A 23 23.46 -17.47 12.30
N GLY A 24 23.72 -18.42 11.40
CA GLY A 24 22.76 -19.35 10.83
C GLY A 24 22.18 -20.38 11.81
N ILE A 25 21.81 -19.99 13.03
CA ILE A 25 21.24 -20.87 14.04
C ILE A 25 20.03 -20.21 14.69
N ILE A 26 18.87 -20.71 14.28
CA ILE A 26 17.55 -20.45 14.81
C ILE A 26 17.57 -20.60 16.35
N LYS A 27 17.24 -19.53 17.09
CA LYS A 27 16.60 -19.66 18.41
C LYS A 27 15.14 -19.21 18.30
N GLU A 28 14.30 -20.20 18.06
CA GLU A 28 12.83 -20.19 18.01
C GLU A 28 12.15 -19.67 19.29
N LYS A 29 12.84 -19.66 20.44
CA LYS A 29 12.24 -19.60 21.78
C LYS A 29 11.46 -18.34 22.24
N ARG A 30 11.28 -17.30 21.43
CA ARG A 30 10.52 -16.09 21.87
C ARG A 30 9.40 -15.61 20.96
N LEU A 31 9.40 -16.01 19.69
CA LEU A 31 8.27 -15.73 18.78
C LEU A 31 7.07 -16.67 19.00
N GLU A 32 7.26 -17.73 19.79
CA GLU A 32 6.26 -18.75 20.13
C GLU A 32 5.12 -18.24 21.04
N LYS A 33 5.25 -17.06 21.67
CA LYS A 33 4.25 -16.61 22.64
C LYS A 33 2.97 -16.03 22.03
N ASP A 34 2.99 -15.69 20.74
CA ASP A 34 1.79 -15.21 20.05
C ASP A 34 1.48 -16.11 18.84
N PRO A 35 0.49 -17.01 18.95
CA PRO A 35 0.14 -17.96 17.89
C PRO A 35 -0.33 -17.26 16.60
N GLU A 36 -0.83 -16.02 16.67
CA GLU A 36 -1.23 -15.25 15.50
C GLU A 36 0.00 -14.74 14.73
N ILE A 37 1.01 -14.21 15.44
CA ILE A 37 2.27 -13.78 14.84
C ILE A 37 3.02 -14.96 14.22
N PHE A 38 3.03 -16.13 14.88
CA PHE A 38 3.64 -17.34 14.32
C PHE A 38 2.94 -17.82 13.05
N ARG A 39 1.60 -17.83 13.05
CA ARG A 39 0.80 -18.20 11.87
C ARG A 39 1.02 -17.23 10.71
N ILE A 40 1.00 -15.93 10.96
CA ILE A 40 1.29 -14.89 9.97
C ILE A 40 2.73 -15.04 9.45
N LYS A 41 3.70 -15.39 10.31
CA LYS A 41 5.06 -15.64 9.87
C LYS A 41 5.14 -16.80 8.87
N SER A 42 4.42 -17.90 9.15
CA SER A 42 4.35 -19.08 8.27
C SER A 42 3.55 -18.86 6.98
N GLU A 43 2.51 -18.03 7.01
CA GLU A 43 1.67 -17.73 5.84
C GLU A 43 2.23 -16.63 4.93
N VAL A 44 2.95 -15.66 5.49
CA VAL A 44 3.35 -14.43 4.77
C VAL A 44 4.80 -14.46 4.30
N PHE A 45 5.69 -15.11 5.05
CA PHE A 45 7.11 -15.11 4.74
C PHE A 45 7.56 -16.49 4.27
N ASP A 46 7.33 -16.78 2.99
CA ASP A 46 8.05 -17.87 2.35
C ASP A 46 9.56 -17.57 2.35
N HIS A 47 10.38 -18.61 2.19
CA HIS A 47 11.84 -18.48 2.22
C HIS A 47 12.35 -17.41 1.23
N SER A 48 11.71 -17.30 0.06
CA SER A 48 12.04 -16.32 -0.97
C SER A 48 11.79 -14.87 -0.51
N THR A 49 10.67 -14.61 0.17
CA THR A 49 10.32 -13.30 0.72
C THR A 49 11.28 -12.92 1.84
N LEU A 50 11.66 -13.86 2.71
CA LEU A 50 12.67 -13.63 3.75
C LEU A 50 14.02 -13.23 3.16
N MET A 51 14.48 -13.95 2.14
CA MET A 51 15.71 -13.63 1.42
C MET A 51 15.66 -12.25 0.76
N THR A 52 14.49 -11.88 0.22
CA THR A 52 14.27 -10.56 -0.38
C THR A 52 14.43 -9.45 0.66
N ILE A 53 13.80 -9.59 1.83
CA ILE A 53 13.90 -8.61 2.91
C ILE A 53 15.33 -8.51 3.44
N TYR A 54 16.00 -9.64 3.61
CA TYR A 54 17.40 -9.68 4.02
C TYR A 54 18.31 -8.91 3.04
N ASN A 55 18.12 -9.12 1.73
CA ASN A 55 18.88 -8.39 0.70
C ASN A 55 18.59 -6.88 0.74
N LEU A 56 17.34 -6.48 0.96
CA LEU A 56 16.96 -5.08 1.11
C LEU A 56 17.60 -4.45 2.36
N GLN A 57 17.73 -5.20 3.46
CA GLN A 57 18.43 -4.74 4.66
C GLN A 57 19.93 -4.56 4.43
N ASN A 58 20.59 -5.55 3.84
CA ASN A 58 22.02 -5.48 3.52
C ASN A 58 22.38 -4.31 2.60
N ARG A 59 21.47 -3.94 1.69
CA ARG A 59 21.63 -2.79 0.79
C ARG A 59 21.27 -1.45 1.42
N GLY A 60 20.84 -1.42 2.69
CA GLY A 60 20.48 -0.19 3.42
C GLY A 60 19.15 0.44 2.99
N TYR A 61 18.26 -0.33 2.37
CA TYR A 61 16.89 0.11 2.06
C TYR A 61 15.95 -0.04 3.26
N LEU A 62 16.30 -0.89 4.22
CA LEU A 62 15.52 -1.18 5.41
C LEU A 62 16.46 -1.49 6.57
N ASP A 63 16.17 -0.99 7.77
CA ASP A 63 16.94 -1.31 8.97
C ASP A 63 16.27 -2.49 9.69
N SER A 64 14.95 -2.42 9.87
CA SER A 64 14.16 -3.41 10.62
C SER A 64 12.71 -3.48 10.14
N VAL A 65 12.08 -4.63 10.38
CA VAL A 65 10.64 -4.83 10.30
C VAL A 65 10.12 -4.82 11.74
N GLU A 66 9.15 -3.99 12.07
CA GLU A 66 8.74 -3.75 13.46
C GLU A 66 7.42 -4.45 13.78
N SER A 67 6.38 -4.19 12.99
CA SER A 67 5.03 -4.65 13.30
C SER A 67 4.19 -4.86 12.04
N ILE A 68 3.08 -5.58 12.19
CA ILE A 68 2.06 -5.74 11.15
C ILE A 68 1.14 -4.52 11.21
N VAL A 69 0.81 -3.97 10.04
CA VAL A 69 -0.11 -2.83 9.90
C VAL A 69 -1.45 -3.32 9.37
N SER A 70 -1.45 -4.20 8.38
CA SER A 70 -2.67 -4.72 7.76
C SER A 70 -2.41 -6.08 7.13
N THR A 71 -3.38 -6.99 7.28
CA THR A 71 -3.41 -8.26 6.57
C THR A 71 -4.50 -8.23 5.51
N GLY A 72 -4.17 -8.67 4.29
CA GLY A 72 -5.06 -8.59 3.15
C GLY A 72 -5.07 -9.88 2.32
N LYS A 73 -6.06 -9.98 1.43
CA LYS A 73 -6.20 -11.11 0.49
C LYS A 73 -5.06 -11.14 -0.54
N GLU A 74 -4.58 -9.96 -0.93
CA GLU A 74 -3.61 -9.81 -2.02
C GLU A 74 -2.23 -9.41 -1.53
N ALA A 75 -2.15 -8.63 -0.47
CA ALA A 75 -0.90 -8.19 0.14
C ALA A 75 -1.08 -7.99 1.64
N ASN A 76 0.04 -8.05 2.37
CA ASN A 76 0.13 -7.66 3.76
C ASN A 76 1.04 -6.44 3.86
N ILE A 77 0.73 -5.53 4.77
CA ILE A 77 1.50 -4.32 5.02
C ILE A 77 2.15 -4.45 6.39
N PHE A 78 3.46 -4.25 6.43
CA PHE A 78 4.25 -4.17 7.65
C PHE A 78 4.82 -2.77 7.82
N TYR A 79 5.02 -2.38 9.07
CA TYR A 79 5.78 -1.20 9.44
C TYR A 79 7.24 -1.60 9.65
N GLY A 80 8.15 -0.77 9.14
CA GLY A 80 9.59 -0.91 9.35
C GLY A 80 10.27 0.44 9.49
N LEU A 81 11.57 0.40 9.72
CA LEU A 81 12.40 1.60 9.88
C LEU A 81 13.48 1.68 8.81
N ARG A 82 13.79 2.90 8.39
CA ARG A 82 14.97 3.22 7.58
C ARG A 82 15.51 4.58 8.02
N LYS A 83 16.72 4.63 8.56
CA LYS A 83 17.36 5.82 9.12
C LYS A 83 16.42 6.58 10.07
N LYS A 84 15.80 5.86 11.01
CA LYS A 84 14.78 6.37 11.97
C LYS A 84 13.49 6.92 11.35
N ARG A 85 13.25 6.71 10.05
CA ARG A 85 11.99 7.07 9.38
C ARG A 85 11.14 5.83 9.16
N GLY A 86 9.83 5.97 9.31
CA GLY A 86 8.87 4.92 9.05
C GLY A 86 8.78 4.54 7.58
N VAL A 87 8.79 3.23 7.30
CA VAL A 87 8.65 2.64 5.97
C VAL A 87 7.48 1.66 6.00
N ALA A 88 6.61 1.72 4.99
CA ALA A 88 5.62 0.70 4.73
C ALA A 88 6.25 -0.38 3.83
N ILE A 89 6.15 -1.63 4.26
CA ILE A 89 6.62 -2.81 3.54
C ILE A 89 5.38 -3.56 3.07
N LYS A 90 5.02 -3.41 1.78
CA LYS A 90 3.90 -4.13 1.17
C LYS A 90 4.42 -5.43 0.56
N ILE A 91 4.00 -6.56 1.12
CA ILE A 91 4.38 -7.90 0.69
C ILE A 91 3.19 -8.52 -0.03
N PHE A 92 3.34 -8.77 -1.33
CA PHE A 92 2.30 -9.38 -2.15
C PHE A 92 2.28 -10.90 -1.95
N ARG A 93 1.09 -11.46 -1.74
CA ARG A 93 0.87 -12.88 -1.53
C ARG A 93 1.02 -13.62 -2.85
N THR A 94 1.86 -14.64 -2.87
CA THR A 94 2.04 -15.54 -4.04
C THR A 94 0.85 -16.50 -4.20
N ALA A 95 0.22 -16.88 -3.09
CA ALA A 95 -0.98 -17.71 -3.04
C ALA A 95 -2.22 -16.87 -2.69
N THR A 96 -2.76 -16.13 -3.66
CA THR A 96 -4.04 -15.41 -3.51
C THR A 96 -5.15 -16.04 -4.36
N SER A 97 -6.40 -15.93 -3.89
CA SER A 97 -7.62 -16.32 -4.62
C SER A 97 -8.03 -15.30 -5.69
N SER A 98 -7.58 -14.04 -5.58
CA SER A 98 -7.81 -12.95 -6.55
C SER A 98 -6.95 -13.07 -7.83
N PHE A 99 -6.36 -14.23 -8.09
CA PHE A 99 -5.36 -14.41 -9.14
C PHE A 99 -5.91 -14.13 -10.55
N ARG A 100 -7.20 -14.39 -10.79
CA ARG A 100 -7.85 -14.07 -12.07
C ARG A 100 -7.88 -12.57 -12.32
N ASN A 101 -8.30 -11.78 -11.34
CA ASN A 101 -8.38 -10.32 -11.45
C ASN A 101 -6.98 -9.72 -11.66
N ILE A 102 -5.98 -10.16 -10.90
CA ILE A 102 -4.59 -9.71 -11.06
C ILE A 102 -4.08 -9.96 -12.49
N ARG A 103 -4.41 -11.15 -13.04
CA ARG A 103 -4.02 -11.51 -14.40
C ARG A 103 -4.66 -10.58 -15.44
N GLU A 104 -5.94 -10.28 -15.32
CA GLU A 104 -6.65 -9.41 -16.27
C GLU A 104 -6.02 -8.02 -16.34
N TYR A 105 -5.80 -7.40 -15.18
CA TYR A 105 -5.14 -6.10 -15.12
C TYR A 105 -3.71 -6.17 -15.68
N ILE A 106 -2.89 -7.16 -15.31
CA ILE A 106 -1.51 -7.26 -15.84
C ILE A 106 -1.49 -7.42 -17.37
N LEU A 107 -2.40 -8.23 -17.91
CA LEU A 107 -2.43 -8.50 -19.35
C LEU A 107 -3.00 -7.33 -20.16
N SER A 108 -3.88 -6.51 -19.59
CA SER A 108 -4.36 -5.28 -20.25
C SER A 108 -3.28 -4.20 -20.33
N ASP A 109 -2.35 -4.19 -19.37
CA ASP A 109 -1.30 -3.18 -19.30
C ASP A 109 -0.18 -3.43 -20.34
N PRO A 110 0.03 -2.49 -21.29
CA PRO A 110 1.03 -2.65 -22.34
C PRO A 110 2.46 -2.81 -21.80
N ARG A 111 2.75 -2.34 -20.58
CA ARG A 111 4.08 -2.39 -19.95
C ARG A 111 4.46 -3.79 -19.46
N PHE A 112 3.52 -4.73 -19.47
CA PHE A 112 3.68 -6.10 -18.94
C PHE A 112 3.29 -7.19 -19.96
N LYS A 113 3.21 -6.84 -21.25
CA LYS A 113 2.99 -7.80 -22.35
C LYS A 113 4.04 -8.92 -22.34
N GLY A 114 3.58 -10.16 -22.55
CA GLY A 114 4.46 -11.34 -22.67
C GLY A 114 4.89 -11.98 -21.33
N ILE A 115 4.38 -11.52 -20.18
CA ILE A 115 4.64 -12.19 -18.91
C ILE A 115 3.94 -13.55 -18.89
N THR A 116 4.72 -14.60 -18.57
CA THR A 116 4.19 -15.95 -18.47
C THR A 116 3.20 -16.04 -17.29
N CYS A 117 2.15 -16.86 -17.45
CA CYS A 117 1.09 -17.02 -16.43
C CYS A 117 1.53 -17.75 -15.14
N ASN A 118 2.84 -17.79 -14.85
CA ASN A 118 3.35 -18.35 -13.60
C ASN A 118 2.97 -17.41 -12.45
N ARG A 119 2.35 -17.97 -11.41
CA ARG A 119 1.84 -17.22 -10.24
C ARG A 119 2.88 -16.29 -9.63
N ARG A 120 4.11 -16.79 -9.41
CA ARG A 120 5.19 -16.02 -8.79
C ARG A 120 5.61 -14.83 -9.66
N LYS A 121 5.76 -15.04 -10.97
CA LYS A 121 6.13 -13.97 -11.92
C LYS A 121 5.03 -12.90 -12.02
N LEU A 122 3.76 -13.30 -11.99
CA LEU A 122 2.63 -12.38 -11.95
C LEU A 122 2.61 -11.57 -10.65
N THR A 123 2.85 -12.19 -9.49
CA THR A 123 2.98 -11.46 -8.21
C THR A 123 4.11 -10.41 -8.27
N TYR A 124 5.27 -10.76 -8.85
CA TYR A 124 6.38 -9.80 -8.99
C TYR A 124 6.05 -8.67 -9.97
N ALA A 125 5.35 -9.00 -11.05
CA ALA A 125 4.86 -8.00 -11.99
C ALA A 125 3.86 -7.05 -11.34
N TRP A 126 2.97 -7.55 -10.47
CA TRP A 126 2.02 -6.76 -9.70
C TRP A 126 2.72 -5.77 -8.76
N ALA A 127 3.71 -6.24 -7.99
CA ALA A 127 4.52 -5.38 -7.15
C ALA A 127 5.25 -4.28 -7.96
N LYS A 128 5.82 -4.68 -9.10
CA LYS A 128 6.51 -3.75 -10.01
C LYS A 128 5.54 -2.75 -10.66
N ARG A 129 4.30 -3.15 -10.92
CA ARG A 129 3.24 -2.27 -11.44
C ARG A 129 2.91 -1.18 -10.44
N GLU A 130 2.62 -1.53 -9.19
CA GLU A 130 2.34 -0.54 -8.15
C GLU A 130 3.52 0.43 -7.97
N PHE A 131 4.74 -0.09 -7.93
CA PHE A 131 5.94 0.75 -7.88
C PHE A 131 6.03 1.74 -9.05
N LYS A 132 5.83 1.27 -10.29
CA LYS A 132 5.86 2.13 -11.48
C LYS A 132 4.75 3.19 -11.47
N ASN A 133 3.56 2.83 -11.00
CA ASN A 133 2.42 3.74 -10.88
C ASN A 133 2.70 4.82 -9.83
N LEU A 134 3.13 4.43 -8.63
CA LEU A 134 3.54 5.37 -7.59
C LEU A 134 4.66 6.29 -8.09
N MET A 135 5.66 5.76 -8.80
CA MET A 135 6.76 6.55 -9.37
C MET A 135 6.29 7.61 -10.37
N ARG A 136 5.19 7.37 -11.09
CA ARG A 136 4.60 8.34 -12.01
C ARG A 136 3.84 9.44 -11.27
N VAL A 137 3.15 9.09 -10.19
CA VAL A 137 2.20 9.97 -9.49
C VAL A 137 2.83 10.81 -8.37
N TYR A 138 3.83 10.28 -7.64
CA TYR A 138 4.28 10.87 -6.37
C TYR A 138 4.81 12.31 -6.40
N LYS A 139 5.20 12.79 -7.58
CA LYS A 139 5.68 14.17 -7.76
C LYS A 139 4.55 15.19 -7.92
N LYS A 140 3.33 14.73 -8.21
CA LYS A 140 2.19 15.55 -8.62
C LYS A 140 1.00 15.42 -7.67
N VAL A 141 0.75 14.23 -7.16
CA VAL A 141 -0.34 13.96 -6.20
C VAL A 141 0.22 13.35 -4.92
N LYS A 142 -0.43 13.67 -3.79
CA LYS A 142 -0.08 13.13 -2.48
C LYS A 142 -0.41 11.64 -2.41
N VAL A 143 0.64 10.84 -2.49
CA VAL A 143 0.62 9.37 -2.39
C VAL A 143 1.85 8.93 -1.58
N PRO A 144 1.93 7.67 -1.11
CA PRO A 144 3.14 7.15 -0.50
C PRO A 144 4.34 7.29 -1.45
N LYS A 145 5.39 8.01 -1.03
CA LYS A 145 6.62 8.08 -1.83
C LYS A 145 7.22 6.68 -2.01
N PRO A 146 7.36 6.16 -3.24
CA PRO A 146 7.97 4.87 -3.48
C PRO A 146 9.48 4.91 -3.15
N ILE A 147 10.00 3.83 -2.57
CA ILE A 147 11.42 3.71 -2.20
C ILE A 147 12.11 2.71 -3.12
N THR A 148 11.66 1.46 -3.15
CA THR A 148 12.19 0.41 -4.03
C THR A 148 11.21 -0.76 -4.11
N VAL A 149 11.38 -1.61 -5.11
CA VAL A 149 10.66 -2.88 -5.25
C VAL A 149 11.65 -3.99 -5.59
N GLU A 150 11.53 -5.12 -4.91
CA GLU A 150 12.30 -6.33 -5.18
C GLU A 150 11.38 -7.53 -5.02
N ASN A 151 11.32 -8.38 -6.05
CA ASN A 151 10.41 -9.53 -6.09
C ASN A 151 8.96 -9.15 -5.74
N ASN A 152 8.40 -9.72 -4.66
CA ASN A 152 7.05 -9.44 -4.16
C ASN A 152 7.04 -8.42 -3.01
N VAL A 153 8.12 -7.67 -2.79
CA VAL A 153 8.22 -6.70 -1.69
C VAL A 153 8.37 -5.30 -2.27
N LEU A 154 7.43 -4.42 -1.91
CA LEU A 154 7.45 -2.99 -2.23
C LEU A 154 7.70 -2.20 -0.95
N LEU A 155 8.74 -1.38 -0.95
CA LEU A 155 9.02 -0.41 0.10
C LEU A 155 8.55 0.98 -0.33
N MET A 156 7.79 1.64 0.54
CA MET A 156 7.29 3.00 0.32
C MET A 156 7.20 3.78 1.63
N GLN A 157 6.96 5.08 1.53
CA GLN A 157 6.75 5.94 2.70
C GLN A 157 5.61 5.41 3.57
N PHE A 158 5.86 5.30 4.87
CA PHE A 158 4.78 5.05 5.82
C PHE A 158 3.97 6.33 6.05
N LEU A 159 2.67 6.28 5.77
CA LEU A 159 1.73 7.37 6.03
C LEU A 159 1.07 7.13 7.39
N GLY A 160 1.78 7.54 8.44
CA GLY A 160 1.38 7.30 9.82
C GLY A 160 2.45 7.69 10.81
N ARG A 161 2.27 7.30 12.08
CA ARG A 161 3.21 7.57 13.16
C ARG A 161 3.40 6.32 14.02
N LYS A 162 4.67 5.95 14.28
CA LYS A 162 5.05 4.84 15.16
C LYS A 162 4.26 3.55 14.89
N GLY A 163 4.16 3.15 13.62
CA GLY A 163 3.45 1.93 13.20
C GLY A 163 1.93 2.06 13.09
N VAL A 164 1.33 3.16 13.51
CA VAL A 164 -0.11 3.42 13.35
C VAL A 164 -0.35 4.23 12.06
N PRO A 165 -1.08 3.69 11.07
CA PRO A 165 -1.39 4.40 9.84
C PRO A 165 -2.35 5.56 10.11
N TYR A 166 -2.37 6.55 9.22
CA TYR A 166 -3.46 7.54 9.23
C TYR A 166 -4.81 6.85 8.99
N PRO A 167 -5.91 7.36 9.57
CA PRO A 167 -7.24 6.78 9.34
C PRO A 167 -7.65 6.92 7.88
N ARG A 168 -8.51 6.00 7.42
CA ARG A 168 -9.13 6.14 6.09
C ARG A 168 -10.27 7.14 6.17
N MET A 169 -10.56 7.79 5.05
CA MET A 169 -11.72 8.67 4.92
C MET A 169 -13.02 7.93 5.28
N LYS A 170 -13.14 6.65 4.92
CA LYS A 170 -14.28 5.81 5.35
C LYS A 170 -14.52 5.83 6.85
N ASP A 171 -13.44 5.80 7.64
CA ASP A 171 -13.50 5.57 9.08
C ASP A 171 -13.83 6.88 9.84
N ILE A 172 -13.48 8.04 9.29
CA ILE A 172 -13.60 9.34 9.99
C ILE A 172 -14.46 10.40 9.28
N GLY A 173 -14.89 10.13 8.05
CA GLY A 173 -15.61 11.10 7.22
C GLY A 173 -14.71 12.18 6.59
N PRO A 174 -15.24 12.96 5.64
CA PRO A 174 -14.63 14.20 5.21
C PRO A 174 -14.66 15.25 6.34
N LYS A 175 -13.66 16.14 6.37
CA LYS A 175 -13.59 17.23 7.36
C LYS A 175 -14.35 18.46 6.89
N ASP A 176 -14.17 18.78 5.62
CA ASP A 176 -14.84 19.86 4.91
C ASP A 176 -15.35 19.25 3.61
N PRO A 177 -16.58 18.72 3.59
CA PRO A 177 -17.07 17.90 2.48
C PRO A 177 -16.94 18.55 1.11
N GLU A 178 -17.26 19.84 0.98
CA GLU A 178 -17.19 20.57 -0.29
C GLU A 178 -15.74 20.69 -0.76
N LYS A 179 -14.86 21.15 0.13
CA LYS A 179 -13.44 21.35 -0.19
C LYS A 179 -12.70 20.04 -0.42
N ASP A 180 -12.97 19.02 0.41
CA ASP A 180 -12.36 17.71 0.29
C ASP A 180 -12.79 17.03 -1.03
N PHE A 181 -14.06 17.19 -1.43
CA PHE A 181 -14.55 16.72 -2.72
C PHE A 181 -13.83 17.38 -3.88
N GLU A 182 -13.78 18.72 -3.90
CA GLU A 182 -13.08 19.47 -4.96
C GLU A 182 -11.60 19.07 -5.05
N GLU A 183 -10.91 18.97 -3.91
CA GLU A 183 -9.51 18.57 -3.86
C GLU A 183 -9.31 17.14 -4.41
N ILE A 184 -10.22 16.20 -4.12
CA ILE A 184 -10.19 14.85 -4.68
C ILE A 184 -10.37 14.88 -6.20
N ILE A 185 -11.37 15.60 -6.71
CA ILE A 185 -11.63 15.71 -8.16
C ILE A 185 -10.42 16.35 -8.88
N ASP A 186 -9.83 17.39 -8.33
CA ASP A 186 -8.66 18.05 -8.92
C ASP A 186 -7.42 17.14 -8.95
N ARG A 187 -7.28 16.26 -7.94
CA ARG A 187 -6.22 15.22 -7.94
C ARG A 187 -6.49 14.11 -8.94
N ILE A 188 -7.74 13.68 -9.11
CA ILE A 188 -8.13 12.74 -10.17
C ILE A 188 -7.79 13.33 -11.54
N LYS A 189 -8.14 14.61 -11.76
CA LYS A 189 -7.76 15.34 -12.98
C LYS A 189 -6.25 15.36 -13.17
N THR A 190 -5.50 15.75 -12.14
CA THR A 190 -4.03 15.79 -12.21
C THR A 190 -3.44 14.42 -12.56
N MET A 191 -4.01 13.33 -12.06
CA MET A 191 -3.60 11.96 -12.42
C MET A 191 -3.92 11.66 -13.90
N TYR A 192 -5.12 12.02 -14.35
CA TYR A 192 -5.51 11.87 -15.76
C TYR A 192 -4.55 12.63 -16.69
N ASP A 193 -4.24 13.88 -16.39
CA ASP A 193 -3.34 14.74 -17.18
C ASP A 193 -1.93 14.17 -17.32
N ILE A 194 -1.45 13.46 -16.30
CA ILE A 194 -0.14 12.76 -16.35
C ILE A 194 -0.24 11.34 -16.90
N GLY A 195 -1.40 10.94 -17.39
CA GLY A 195 -1.64 9.69 -18.11
C GLY A 195 -1.84 8.46 -17.22
N ILE A 196 -2.47 8.61 -16.05
CA ILE A 196 -2.76 7.48 -15.16
C ILE A 196 -4.13 7.60 -14.50
N VAL A 197 -4.83 6.48 -14.38
CA VAL A 197 -6.11 6.32 -13.67
C VAL A 197 -5.87 5.42 -12.46
N HIS A 198 -6.52 5.71 -11.33
CA HIS A 198 -6.35 4.92 -10.11
C HIS A 198 -6.96 3.53 -10.27
N SER A 199 -8.11 3.45 -10.94
CA SER A 199 -8.84 2.23 -11.26
C SER A 199 -9.36 1.48 -10.05
N ASP A 200 -9.41 2.08 -8.86
CA ASP A 200 -10.06 1.50 -7.68
C ASP A 200 -10.23 2.58 -6.59
N LEU A 201 -10.44 3.84 -6.99
CA LEU A 201 -10.51 4.94 -6.03
C LEU A 201 -11.86 4.92 -5.30
N SER A 202 -11.79 5.03 -3.98
CA SER A 202 -12.92 5.10 -3.06
C SER A 202 -12.46 5.67 -1.72
N GLU A 203 -13.39 5.92 -0.80
CA GLU A 203 -13.12 6.40 0.55
C GLU A 203 -12.25 5.44 1.39
N TYR A 204 -12.15 4.17 0.99
CA TYR A 204 -11.29 3.17 1.61
C TYR A 204 -9.81 3.35 1.25
N ASN A 205 -9.53 3.95 0.09
CA ASN A 205 -8.19 4.14 -0.47
C ASN A 205 -7.67 5.58 -0.32
N ILE A 206 -8.33 6.37 0.53
CA ILE A 206 -7.94 7.74 0.87
C ILE A 206 -7.59 7.78 2.36
N LEU A 207 -6.33 8.03 2.69
CA LEU A 207 -5.89 8.28 4.06
C LEU A 207 -5.95 9.76 4.39
N VAL A 208 -6.41 10.10 5.59
CA VAL A 208 -6.68 11.48 6.00
C VAL A 208 -5.88 11.83 7.25
N ASN A 209 -5.11 12.92 7.17
CA ASN A 209 -4.50 13.55 8.32
C ASN A 209 -4.63 15.09 8.19
N LYS A 210 -3.52 15.82 8.08
CA LYS A 210 -3.51 17.24 7.70
C LYS A 210 -3.80 17.45 6.21
N GLU A 211 -3.49 16.43 5.41
CA GLU A 211 -3.74 16.36 3.98
C GLU A 211 -4.34 14.97 3.69
N MET A 212 -4.99 14.84 2.53
CA MET A 212 -5.43 13.55 2.00
C MET A 212 -4.30 12.86 1.24
N TYR A 213 -4.25 11.54 1.26
CA TYR A 213 -3.29 10.73 0.50
C TYR A 213 -4.01 9.59 -0.19
N PHE A 214 -3.80 9.42 -1.50
CA PHE A 214 -4.30 8.25 -2.23
C PHE A 214 -3.33 7.09 -2.05
N ILE A 215 -3.85 5.90 -1.76
CA ILE A 215 -3.07 4.67 -1.54
C ILE A 215 -3.59 3.56 -2.45
N ASP A 216 -2.80 2.48 -2.57
CA ASP A 216 -3.11 1.30 -3.36
C ASP A 216 -3.23 1.51 -4.88
N PHE A 217 -2.08 1.76 -5.51
CA PHE A 217 -1.98 1.92 -6.96
C PHE A 217 -1.72 0.59 -7.69
N SER A 218 -2.08 -0.54 -7.07
CA SER A 218 -1.84 -1.87 -7.65
C SER A 218 -2.66 -2.10 -8.91
N GLN A 219 -3.92 -1.64 -8.93
CA GLN A 219 -4.81 -1.73 -10.08
C GLN A 219 -4.69 -0.55 -11.05
N GLY A 220 -4.03 0.55 -10.64
CA GLY A 220 -3.88 1.74 -11.47
C GLY A 220 -3.37 1.44 -12.87
N THR A 221 -3.98 2.07 -13.87
CA THR A 221 -3.70 1.81 -15.28
C THR A 221 -3.32 3.09 -16.03
N VAL A 222 -2.62 2.91 -17.13
CA VAL A 222 -2.23 4.00 -18.04
C VAL A 222 -3.37 4.29 -19.01
N LEU A 223 -3.42 5.49 -19.59
CA LEU A 223 -4.52 5.87 -20.51
C LEU A 223 -4.57 5.04 -21.79
N GLU A 224 -3.47 4.38 -22.17
CA GLU A 224 -3.43 3.48 -23.32
C GLU A 224 -4.12 2.13 -23.05
N ASP A 225 -4.51 1.84 -21.81
CA ASP A 225 -5.35 0.67 -21.49
C ASP A 225 -6.76 0.87 -22.07
N PRO A 226 -7.30 -0.08 -22.85
CA PRO A 226 -8.64 0.03 -23.44
C PRO A 226 -9.75 0.30 -22.43
N ASN A 227 -9.55 -0.09 -21.16
CA ASN A 227 -10.53 0.10 -20.08
C ASN A 227 -10.26 1.35 -19.23
N ALA A 228 -9.25 2.16 -19.54
CA ALA A 228 -8.85 3.30 -18.72
C ALA A 228 -10.00 4.29 -18.44
N LEU A 229 -10.78 4.62 -19.47
CA LEU A 229 -11.94 5.52 -19.32
C LEU A 229 -13.03 4.89 -18.46
N ASN A 230 -13.37 3.62 -18.67
CA ASN A 230 -14.35 2.91 -17.83
C ASN A 230 -13.95 2.90 -16.35
N PHE A 231 -12.65 2.72 -16.07
CA PHE A 231 -12.13 2.80 -14.70
C PHE A 231 -12.19 4.21 -14.13
N LEU A 232 -11.90 5.23 -14.94
CA LEU A 232 -12.04 6.63 -14.53
C LEU A 232 -13.49 6.97 -14.18
N GLU A 233 -14.45 6.53 -15.00
CA GLU A 233 -15.87 6.71 -14.69
C GLU A 233 -16.26 6.07 -13.36
N ARG A 234 -15.78 4.85 -13.10
CA ARG A 234 -16.04 4.14 -11.84
C ARG A 234 -15.46 4.90 -10.65
N ASP A 235 -14.23 5.37 -10.76
CA ASP A 235 -13.56 6.14 -9.71
C ASP A 235 -14.37 7.40 -9.38
N ILE A 236 -14.79 8.17 -10.38
CA ILE A 236 -15.60 9.37 -10.20
C ILE A 236 -16.96 9.03 -9.56
N LYS A 237 -17.66 8.02 -10.08
CA LYS A 237 -18.96 7.58 -9.53
C LYS A 237 -18.86 7.11 -8.09
N ASN A 238 -17.76 6.44 -7.71
CA ASN A 238 -17.53 6.05 -6.32
C ASN A 238 -17.37 7.26 -5.40
N ILE A 239 -16.62 8.29 -5.83
CA ILE A 239 -16.44 9.52 -5.05
C ILE A 239 -17.76 10.29 -4.95
N ILE A 240 -18.50 10.47 -6.05
CA ILE A 240 -19.82 11.12 -6.03
C ILE A 240 -20.75 10.40 -5.04
N ARG A 241 -20.85 9.07 -5.13
CA ARG A 241 -21.71 8.26 -4.23
C ARG A 241 -21.31 8.40 -2.77
N TYR A 242 -20.02 8.53 -2.46
CA TYR A 242 -19.59 8.70 -1.07
C TYR A 242 -19.91 10.11 -0.55
N PHE A 243 -19.71 11.14 -1.37
CA PHE A 243 -19.93 12.53 -0.97
C PHE A 243 -21.40 12.96 -1.02
N SER A 244 -22.27 12.25 -1.74
CA SER A 244 -23.72 12.53 -1.76
C SER A 244 -24.39 12.38 -0.39
N ASP A 245 -23.77 11.66 0.55
CA ASP A 245 -24.23 11.56 1.94
C ASP A 245 -23.92 12.83 2.76
N TYR A 246 -23.11 13.75 2.24
CA TYR A 246 -22.60 14.93 2.96
C TYR A 246 -22.93 16.26 2.27
N ILE A 247 -22.98 16.28 0.95
CA ILE A 247 -23.21 17.48 0.12
C ILE A 247 -24.09 17.18 -1.08
N GLU A 248 -24.64 18.23 -1.69
CA GLU A 248 -25.20 18.15 -3.03
C GLU A 248 -24.04 18.09 -4.05
N THR A 249 -23.80 16.91 -4.60
CA THR A 249 -22.69 16.68 -5.55
C THR A 249 -23.08 17.10 -6.96
N PRO A 250 -22.16 17.69 -7.76
CA PRO A 250 -22.41 17.91 -9.18
C PRO A 250 -22.68 16.60 -9.94
N GLU A 251 -23.39 16.72 -11.06
CA GLU A 251 -23.68 15.58 -11.92
C GLU A 251 -22.40 14.96 -12.50
N PHE A 252 -22.44 13.64 -12.70
CA PHE A 252 -21.30 12.87 -13.19
C PHE A 252 -20.73 13.44 -14.50
N GLU A 253 -21.60 13.81 -15.44
CA GLU A 253 -21.22 14.34 -16.75
C GLU A 253 -20.43 15.65 -16.65
N GLU A 254 -20.72 16.50 -15.65
CA GLU A 254 -20.01 17.76 -15.45
C GLU A 254 -18.58 17.51 -14.97
N ILE A 255 -18.42 16.64 -13.99
CA ILE A 255 -17.13 16.26 -13.43
C ILE A 255 -16.29 15.52 -14.48
N TYR A 256 -16.91 14.60 -15.21
CA TYR A 256 -16.24 13.84 -16.26
C TYR A 256 -15.72 14.77 -17.37
N LYS A 257 -16.54 15.73 -17.83
CA LYS A 257 -16.10 16.76 -18.78
C LYS A 257 -15.01 17.66 -18.20
N LYS A 258 -15.06 18.01 -16.91
CA LYS A 258 -14.02 18.80 -16.23
C LYS A 258 -12.66 18.08 -16.24
N ILE A 259 -12.67 16.75 -16.06
CA ILE A 259 -11.45 15.93 -16.03
C ILE A 259 -10.87 15.73 -17.44
N LEU A 260 -11.71 15.54 -18.47
CA LEU A 260 -11.26 15.32 -19.85
C LEU A 260 -10.78 16.60 -20.57
N ARG A 261 -10.92 17.77 -19.96
CA ARG A 261 -10.54 19.09 -20.51
C ARG A 261 -9.19 19.55 -19.99
#